data_AF-A0A7W7MET7-F1
#
_entry.id   AF-A0A7W7MET7-F1
#
_cell.length_a   1.000
_cell.length_b   1.000
_cell.length_c   1.000
_cell.angle_alpha   90.00
_cell.angle_beta   90.00
_cell.angle_gamma   90.00
#
_symmetry.space_group_name_H-M   'P 1'
#
loop_
_entity.id
_entity.type
_entity.pdbx_description
1 polymer ?
#
loop_
_entity_poly.entity_id
_entity_poly.type
_entity_poly.pdbx_seq_one_letter_code
_entity_poly.pdbx_strand_id
1 'polypeptide(L)'
;MTLVHLDIDPDAVRNNAEYLMYALGRTAEDVATELMCAGVKGEPENPNWCPIARYLLDRDARLTGVAVGSDAVHLETPGGTVCATVPEPVSTFIGLFDIGEYPGLIGSCLPNPLECPGTMNGTEDRP
;
A
#
# COMPACT_ATOMS: atom_id res chain seq x y z
N MET A 1 -27.41 2.79 22.95
CA MET A 1 -26.05 2.80 22.38
C MET A 1 -26.18 3.48 21.03
N THR A 2 -25.97 4.79 20.98
CA THR A 2 -26.21 5.57 19.76
C THR A 2 -25.10 5.26 18.77
N LEU A 3 -25.46 4.59 17.67
CA LEU A 3 -24.58 4.44 16.52
C LEU A 3 -24.33 5.86 16.00
N VAL A 4 -23.17 6.44 16.33
CA VAL A 4 -22.71 7.64 15.66
C VAL A 4 -22.47 7.22 14.21
N HIS A 5 -23.41 7.55 13.33
CA HIS A 5 -23.14 7.55 11.91
C HIS A 5 -22.10 8.65 11.73
N LEU A 6 -20.82 8.27 11.76
CA LEU A 6 -19.77 9.15 11.27
C LEU A 6 -20.17 9.45 9.84
N ASP A 7 -20.68 10.65 9.63
CA ASP A 7 -21.00 11.19 8.32
C ASP A 7 -19.66 11.40 7.59
N ILE A 8 -19.10 10.29 7.14
CA ILE A 8 -17.90 10.28 6.30
C ILE A 8 -18.40 10.67 4.92
N ASP A 9 -18.22 11.93 4.57
CA ASP A 9 -18.53 12.40 3.23
C ASP A 9 -17.62 11.67 2.22
N PRO A 10 -18.18 10.81 1.34
CA PRO A 10 -17.40 9.97 0.45
C PRO A 10 -16.66 10.80 -0.60
N ASP A 11 -17.20 11.94 -1.00
CA ASP A 11 -16.56 12.84 -1.95
C ASP A 11 -15.34 13.53 -1.32
N ALA A 12 -15.39 13.94 -0.05
CA ALA A 12 -14.25 14.50 0.67
C ALA A 12 -13.14 13.47 0.92
N VAL A 13 -13.47 12.18 1.04
CA VAL A 13 -12.48 11.11 1.10
C VAL A 13 -11.82 10.92 -0.27
N ARG A 14 -12.62 10.82 -1.34
CA ARG A 14 -12.13 10.71 -2.71
C ARG A 14 -11.20 11.87 -3.09
N ASN A 15 -11.68 13.10 -2.95
CA ASN A 15 -10.95 14.31 -3.32
C ASN A 15 -9.64 14.44 -2.55
N ASN A 16 -9.61 14.04 -1.28
CA ASN A 16 -8.38 14.07 -0.49
C ASN A 16 -7.37 13.03 -0.99
N ALA A 17 -7.80 11.80 -1.27
CA ALA A 17 -6.92 10.76 -1.80
C ALA A 17 -6.33 11.15 -3.16
N GLU A 18 -7.15 11.70 -4.05
CA GLU A 18 -6.70 12.20 -5.36
C GLU A 18 -5.69 13.34 -5.19
N TYR A 19 -5.98 14.32 -4.32
CA TYR A 19 -5.06 15.41 -4.00
C TYR A 19 -3.71 14.89 -3.47
N LEU A 20 -3.73 13.94 -2.53
CA LEU A 20 -2.53 13.33 -1.97
C LEU A 20 -1.70 12.60 -3.04
N MET A 21 -2.34 11.89 -3.97
CA MET A 21 -1.67 11.24 -5.09
C MET A 21 -1.07 12.24 -6.07
N TYR A 22 -1.77 13.34 -6.38
CA TYR A 22 -1.23 14.42 -7.21
C TYR A 22 -0.06 15.14 -6.56
N ALA A 23 -0.03 15.23 -5.23
CA ALA A 23 1.03 15.89 -4.48
C ALA A 23 2.35 15.09 -4.48
N LEU A 24 2.32 13.78 -4.75
CA LEU A 24 3.52 12.93 -4.81
C LEU A 24 4.44 13.27 -5.97
N GLY A 25 3.95 13.92 -7.02
CA GLY A 25 4.79 14.38 -8.12
C GLY A 25 4.15 14.27 -9.49
N ARG A 26 4.94 14.63 -10.51
CA ARG A 26 4.50 14.65 -11.92
C ARG A 26 5.09 13.50 -12.73
N THR A 27 6.00 12.72 -12.16
CA THR A 27 6.65 11.57 -12.78
C THR A 27 6.68 10.39 -11.80
N ALA A 28 6.88 9.17 -12.33
CA ALA A 28 7.02 7.99 -11.47
C ALA A 28 8.24 8.09 -10.53
N GLU A 29 9.32 8.75 -10.98
CA GLU A 29 10.53 8.99 -10.17
C GLU A 29 10.29 9.98 -9.03
N ASP A 30 9.52 11.05 -9.27
CA ASP A 30 9.10 11.98 -8.21
C ASP A 30 8.27 11.23 -7.16
N VAL A 31 7.29 10.43 -7.62
CA VAL A 31 6.44 9.62 -6.73
C VAL A 31 7.30 8.69 -5.88
N ALA A 32 8.24 7.97 -6.49
CA ALA A 32 9.15 7.09 -5.77
C ALA A 32 9.99 7.86 -4.74
N THR A 33 10.53 9.03 -5.12
CA THR A 33 11.35 9.88 -4.26
C THR A 33 10.57 10.37 -3.05
N GLU A 34 9.36 10.89 -3.25
CA GLU A 34 8.50 11.38 -2.17
C GLU A 34 8.10 10.25 -1.21
N LEU A 35 7.77 9.07 -1.73
CA LEU A 35 7.47 7.89 -0.91
C LEU A 35 8.69 7.44 -0.10
N MET A 36 9.89 7.48 -0.68
CA MET A 36 11.15 7.18 0.02
C MET A 36 11.42 8.21 1.12
N CYS A 37 11.24 9.50 0.82
CA CYS A 37 11.38 10.59 1.79
C CYS A 37 10.36 10.49 2.93
N ALA A 38 9.15 10.01 2.64
CA ALA A 38 8.13 9.71 3.64
C ALA A 38 8.40 8.42 4.43
N GLY A 39 9.44 7.64 4.09
CA GLY A 39 9.77 6.38 4.73
C GLY A 39 8.75 5.28 4.48
N VAL A 40 7.90 5.43 3.47
CA VAL A 40 6.87 4.46 3.11
C VAL A 40 7.50 3.33 2.30
N LYS A 41 7.17 2.09 2.66
CA LYS A 41 7.62 0.88 1.97
C LYS A 41 6.43 0.00 1.65
N GLY A 42 6.53 -0.84 0.63
CA GLY A 42 5.45 -1.75 0.25
C GLY A 42 5.90 -3.09 -0.30
N GLU A 43 4.95 -3.92 -0.71
CA GLU A 43 5.21 -5.23 -1.30
C GLU A 43 4.75 -5.22 -2.77
N PRO A 44 5.63 -5.58 -3.73
CA PRO A 44 5.25 -5.73 -5.14
C PRO A 44 4.08 -6.69 -5.32
N GLU A 45 3.21 -6.42 -6.28
CA GLU A 45 2.04 -7.23 -6.64
C GLU A 45 0.99 -7.40 -5.53
N ASN A 46 1.19 -6.79 -4.36
CA ASN A 46 0.24 -6.82 -3.25
C ASN A 46 -0.55 -5.50 -3.19
N PRO A 47 -1.84 -5.49 -3.58
CA PRO A 47 -2.61 -4.26 -3.72
C PRO A 47 -2.84 -3.54 -2.38
N ASN A 48 -2.84 -4.26 -1.26
CA ASN A 48 -3.03 -3.69 0.09
C ASN A 48 -1.72 -3.24 0.73
N TRP A 49 -0.60 -3.80 0.29
CA TRP A 49 0.75 -3.44 0.75
C TRP A 49 1.52 -2.58 -0.25
N CYS A 50 0.90 -2.18 -1.36
CA CYS A 50 1.48 -1.20 -2.27
C CYS A 50 1.91 0.08 -1.51
N PRO A 51 3.06 0.69 -1.84
CA PRO A 51 3.51 1.94 -1.20
C PRO A 51 2.45 3.04 -1.24
N ILE A 52 1.66 3.13 -2.33
CA ILE A 52 0.57 4.10 -2.46
C ILE A 52 -0.56 3.80 -1.45
N ALA A 53 -0.95 2.54 -1.28
CA ALA A 53 -1.96 2.14 -0.30
C ALA A 53 -1.55 2.58 1.11
N ARG A 54 -0.30 2.29 1.46
CA ARG A 54 0.25 2.60 2.78
C ARG A 54 0.42 4.09 3.02
N TYR A 55 0.84 4.83 2.00
CA TYR A 55 0.92 6.28 2.06
C TYR A 55 -0.45 6.91 2.30
N LEU A 56 -1.49 6.47 1.59
CA LEU A 56 -2.85 6.98 1.78
C LEU A 56 -3.41 6.65 3.17
N LEU A 57 -3.19 5.42 3.66
CA LEU A 57 -3.57 5.02 5.01
C LEU A 57 -2.89 5.85 6.11
N ASP A 58 -1.60 6.16 5.93
CA ASP A 58 -0.84 7.00 6.87
C ASP A 58 -1.35 8.46 6.89
N ARG A 59 -1.75 8.98 5.73
CA ARG A 59 -2.11 10.40 5.56
C ARG A 59 -3.58 10.73 5.77
N ASP A 60 -4.47 9.74 5.75
CA ASP A 60 -5.90 9.94 5.95
C ASP A 60 -6.45 8.99 7.02
N ALA A 61 -6.57 9.50 8.25
CA ALA A 61 -7.06 8.76 9.42
C ALA A 61 -8.53 8.30 9.31
N ARG A 62 -9.27 8.71 8.26
CA ARG A 62 -10.63 8.24 7.99
C ARG A 62 -10.64 6.87 7.31
N LEU A 63 -9.52 6.46 6.73
CA LEU A 63 -9.38 5.22 6.00
C LEU A 63 -9.10 4.06 6.96
N THR A 64 -9.79 2.94 6.74
CA THR A 64 -9.58 1.68 7.48
C THR A 64 -8.85 0.65 6.64
N GLY A 65 -8.80 0.85 5.33
CA GLY A 65 -8.15 -0.03 4.36
C GLY A 65 -8.00 0.68 3.02
N VAL A 66 -6.97 0.32 2.27
CA VAL A 66 -6.75 0.80 0.91
C VAL A 66 -6.28 -0.36 0.06
N ALA A 67 -6.83 -0.48 -1.14
CA ALA A 67 -6.40 -1.44 -2.15
C ALA A 67 -6.15 -0.71 -3.47
N VAL A 68 -4.95 -0.85 -4.00
CA VAL A 68 -4.56 -0.28 -5.29
C VAL A 68 -4.93 -1.27 -6.40
N GLY A 69 -5.87 -0.89 -7.25
CA GLY A 69 -6.20 -1.63 -8.46
C GLY A 69 -5.52 -1.03 -9.69
N SER A 70 -5.69 -1.68 -10.84
CA SER A 70 -5.08 -1.27 -12.11
C SER A 70 -5.59 0.07 -12.64
N ASP A 71 -6.84 0.44 -12.31
CA ASP A 71 -7.53 1.62 -12.85
C ASP A 71 -8.01 2.60 -11.75
N ALA A 72 -8.19 2.09 -10.53
CA ALA A 72 -8.71 2.85 -9.40
C ALA A 72 -8.07 2.41 -8.09
N VAL A 73 -8.04 3.33 -7.12
CA VAL A 73 -7.75 3.01 -5.72
C VAL A 73 -9.08 2.87 -4.98
N HIS A 74 -9.25 1.74 -4.30
CA HIS A 74 -10.38 1.46 -3.43
C HIS A 74 -10.02 1.89 -2.01
N LEU A 75 -10.80 2.82 -1.46
CA LEU A 75 -10.64 3.42 -0.14
C LEU A 75 -11.74 2.87 0.76
N GLU A 76 -11.36 2.10 1.77
CA GLU A 76 -12.30 1.58 2.76
C GLU A 76 -12.44 2.56 3.90
N THR A 77 -13.68 2.85 4.27
CA THR A 77 -14.04 3.72 5.40
C THR A 77 -15.07 3.00 6.28
N PRO A 78 -15.32 3.45 7.52
CA PRO A 78 -16.40 2.91 8.34
C PRO A 78 -17.80 3.02 7.69
N GLY A 79 -17.98 3.97 6.76
CA GLY A 79 -19.23 4.19 6.02
C GLY A 79 -19.37 3.39 4.72
N GLY A 80 -18.32 2.67 4.30
CA GLY A 80 -18.29 1.90 3.06
C GLY A 80 -17.05 2.17 2.21
N THR A 81 -17.08 1.70 0.96
CA THR A 81 -15.96 1.80 0.02
C THR A 81 -16.16 2.95 -0.96
N VAL A 82 -15.11 3.75 -1.15
CA VAL A 82 -15.05 4.87 -2.10
C VAL A 82 -13.94 4.57 -3.12
N CYS A 83 -14.19 4.82 -4.40
CA CYS A 83 -13.15 4.73 -5.42
C CYS A 83 -12.58 6.12 -5.73
N ALA A 84 -11.27 6.20 -5.90
CA ALA A 84 -10.53 7.38 -6.35
C ALA A 84 -9.78 7.07 -7.65
N THR A 85 -9.71 8.05 -8.55
CA THR A 85 -8.97 7.92 -9.80
C THR A 85 -7.47 7.97 -9.54
N VAL A 86 -6.72 7.10 -10.21
CA VAL A 86 -5.26 7.08 -10.12
C VAL A 86 -4.68 8.01 -11.17
N PRO A 87 -3.87 9.02 -10.78
CA PRO A 87 -3.18 9.85 -11.76
C PRO A 87 -2.10 9.03 -12.50
N GLU A 88 -1.89 9.34 -13.78
CA GLU A 88 -0.94 8.64 -14.66
C GLU A 88 0.45 8.39 -14.03
N PRO A 89 1.16 9.38 -13.44
CA PRO A 89 2.48 9.13 -12.86
C PRO A 89 2.46 8.10 -11.72
N VAL A 90 1.37 8.02 -10.97
CA VAL A 90 1.20 7.03 -9.90
C VAL A 90 0.93 5.65 -10.51
N SER A 91 0.13 5.56 -11.57
CA SER A 91 -0.10 4.30 -12.30
C SER A 91 1.21 3.77 -12.91
N THR A 92 1.99 4.63 -13.56
CA THR A 92 3.32 4.27 -14.08
C THR A 92 4.26 3.84 -12.97
N PHE A 93 4.29 4.55 -11.84
CA PHE A 93 5.06 4.15 -10.67
C PHE A 93 4.67 2.76 -10.17
N ILE A 94 3.39 2.44 -10.03
CA ILE A 94 2.92 1.13 -9.58
C ILE A 94 3.43 0.03 -10.50
N GLY A 95 3.26 0.20 -11.82
CA GLY A 95 3.74 -0.79 -12.80
C GLY A 95 5.26 -1.01 -12.74
N LEU A 96 6.05 0.06 -12.57
CA LEU A 96 7.51 -0.03 -12.41
C LEU A 96 7.91 -0.64 -11.06
N PHE A 97 7.17 -0.34 -10.00
CA PHE A 97 7.37 -0.91 -8.67
C PHE A 97 7.12 -2.43 -8.66
N ASP A 98 6.04 -2.87 -9.31
CA ASP A 98 5.67 -4.30 -9.37
C ASP A 98 6.70 -5.15 -10.12
N ILE A 99 7.41 -4.58 -11.11
CA ILE A 99 8.52 -5.26 -11.79
C ILE A 99 9.88 -5.10 -11.09
N GLY A 100 9.93 -4.40 -9.95
CA GLY A 100 11.12 -4.29 -9.10
C GLY A 100 12.07 -3.14 -9.39
N GLU A 101 11.69 -2.12 -10.17
CA GLU A 101 12.56 -0.99 -10.53
C GLU A 101 12.87 -0.05 -9.34
N TYR A 102 12.11 -0.15 -8.24
CA TYR A 102 12.32 0.65 -7.03
C TYR A 102 12.64 -0.21 -5.79
N PRO A 103 13.81 -0.88 -5.73
CA PRO A 103 14.16 -1.78 -4.64
C PRO A 103 14.21 -1.09 -3.27
N GLY A 104 14.48 0.21 -3.21
CA GLY A 104 14.48 1.00 -1.97
C GLY A 104 13.12 1.15 -1.30
N LEU A 105 12.03 0.96 -2.04
CA LEU A 105 10.65 1.01 -1.55
C LEU A 105 10.08 -0.36 -1.19
N ILE A 106 10.80 -1.44 -1.50
CA ILE A 106 10.37 -2.78 -1.14
C ILE A 106 10.55 -2.94 0.37
N GLY A 107 9.43 -3.10 1.06
CA GLY A 107 9.38 -3.57 2.44
C GLY A 107 9.95 -4.97 2.42
N SER A 108 11.10 -5.16 3.03
CA SER A 108 11.69 -6.48 3.18
C SER A 108 10.73 -7.36 3.99
N CYS A 109 9.88 -8.11 3.31
CA CYS A 109 9.40 -9.38 3.78
C CYS A 109 10.54 -10.38 3.55
N LEU A 110 11.68 -10.20 4.23
CA LEU A 110 12.54 -11.34 4.44
C LEU A 110 11.80 -12.18 5.49
N PRO A 111 11.24 -13.37 5.15
CA PRO A 111 11.30 -14.42 6.16
C PRO A 111 12.76 -14.48 6.57
N ASN A 112 13.03 -14.40 7.87
CA ASN A 112 14.38 -14.34 8.43
C ASN A 112 15.38 -15.16 7.58
N PRO A 113 16.58 -14.66 7.26
CA PRO A 113 17.68 -15.49 6.75
C PRO A 113 18.20 -16.54 7.78
N LEU A 114 17.34 -16.98 8.70
CA LEU A 114 17.49 -18.13 9.58
C LEU A 114 16.64 -19.31 9.09
N GLU A 115 16.51 -19.50 7.77
CA GLU A 115 16.54 -20.87 7.26
C GLU A 115 17.95 -21.42 7.53
N CYS A 116 18.18 -21.78 8.79
CA CYS A 116 19.33 -22.59 9.18
C CYS A 116 19.22 -23.92 8.41
N PRO A 117 20.30 -24.34 7.72
CA PRO A 117 20.29 -25.59 6.96
C PRO A 117 20.19 -26.74 7.95
N GLY A 118 19.02 -27.37 8.00
CA GLY A 118 18.70 -28.35 9.03
C GLY A 118 17.53 -29.22 8.62
N THR A 119 17.73 -29.99 7.55
CA THR A 119 16.99 -31.21 7.23
C THR A 119 16.66 -32.00 8.51
N MET A 120 15.44 -31.90 9.05
CA MET A 120 14.90 -32.95 9.91
C MET A 120 14.14 -33.94 9.03
N ASN A 121 14.92 -34.71 8.28
CA ASN A 121 14.44 -35.94 7.68
C ASN A 121 14.59 -37.03 8.75
N GLY A 122 13.45 -37.55 9.22
CA GLY A 122 13.21 -38.87 9.83
C GLY A 122 14.18 -39.54 10.81
N THR A 123 13.55 -40.17 11.83
CA THR A 123 14.00 -41.35 12.61
C THR A 123 15.09 -41.01 13.67
N GLU A 124 15.05 -41.39 14.96
CA GLU A 124 14.67 -42.62 15.67
C GLU A 124 14.28 -42.25 17.13
N ASP A 125 13.21 -42.83 17.68
CA ASP A 125 13.23 -43.85 18.76
C ASP A 125 13.96 -43.48 20.07
N ARG A 126 13.22 -43.51 21.19
CA ARG A 126 13.70 -43.86 22.54
C ARG A 126 12.59 -43.70 23.60
N PRO A 127 12.64 -44.42 24.73
CA PRO A 127 13.23 -45.74 25.01
C PRO A 127 12.17 -46.84 25.25
#